data_AF-A0AAF0LIF8-F1
#
_entry.id   AF-A0AAF0LIF8-F1
#
_cell.length_a   1.000
_cell.length_b   1.000
_cell.length_c   1.000
_cell.angle_alpha   90.00
_cell.angle_beta   90.00
_cell.angle_gamma   90.00
#
_symmetry.space_group_name_H-M   'P 1'
#
loop_
_entity.id
_entity.type
_entity.pdbx_description
1 polymer ?
#
loop_
_entity_poly.entity_id
_entity_poly.type
_entity_poly.pdbx_seq_one_letter_code
_entity_poly.pdbx_strand_id
1 'polypeptide(L)'
;MPQISVARFLWWYGEDALVQPLLDLPAETIADLGDRAGELMLAETLDRLWPGVRHTSGAWMVLAAIEHFEGALRPGVRTRRRPTKAMPEHLVRTEAELWAALQPVKEARRRRDSR
;
A
#
# COMPACT_ATOMS: atom_id res chain seq x y z
N MET A 1 11.48 -3.77 -5.34
CA MET A 1 10.06 -3.53 -5.67
C MET A 1 9.19 -3.42 -4.42
N PRO A 2 9.29 -2.31 -3.66
CA PRO A 2 8.34 -1.97 -2.61
C PRO A 2 6.87 -1.94 -3.10
N GLN A 3 6.66 -1.67 -4.40
CA GLN A 3 5.36 -1.64 -5.07
C GLN A 3 4.59 -2.94 -4.85
N ILE A 4 5.26 -4.09 -4.90
CA ILE A 4 4.60 -5.40 -4.80
C ILE A 4 3.89 -5.55 -3.46
N SER A 5 4.49 -5.09 -2.36
CA SER A 5 3.85 -5.17 -1.04
C SER A 5 2.55 -4.38 -0.98
N VAL A 6 2.52 -3.18 -1.57
CA VAL A 6 1.32 -2.34 -1.63
C VAL A 6 0.29 -2.92 -2.61
N ALA A 7 0.73 -3.39 -3.77
CA ALA A 7 -0.12 -4.03 -4.78
C ALA A 7 -0.84 -5.26 -4.22
N ARG A 8 -0.17 -6.03 -3.35
CA ARG A 8 -0.80 -7.15 -2.63
C ARG A 8 -1.91 -6.69 -1.69
N PHE A 9 -1.74 -5.56 -1.00
CA PHE A 9 -2.81 -4.98 -0.17
C PHE A 9 -3.99 -4.54 -1.03
N LEU A 10 -3.74 -3.77 -2.10
CA LEU A 10 -4.79 -3.38 -3.05
C LEU A 10 -5.57 -4.61 -3.54
N TRP A 11 -4.87 -5.64 -4.01
CA TRP A 11 -5.50 -6.88 -4.45
C TRP A 11 -6.32 -7.57 -3.34
N TRP A 12 -5.76 -7.72 -2.14
CA TRP A 12 -6.47 -8.34 -1.02
C TRP A 12 -7.75 -7.59 -0.66
N TYR A 13 -7.74 -6.27 -0.78
CA TYR A 13 -8.88 -5.41 -0.45
C TYR A 13 -9.80 -5.13 -1.66
N GLY A 14 -9.55 -5.76 -2.81
CA GLY A 14 -10.42 -5.73 -3.99
C GLY A 14 -10.22 -4.55 -4.93
N GLU A 15 -9.09 -3.84 -4.81
CA GLU A 15 -8.70 -2.71 -5.64
C GLU A 15 -7.88 -3.16 -6.86
N ASP A 16 -8.39 -4.15 -7.60
CA ASP A 16 -7.66 -4.80 -8.70
C ASP A 16 -7.24 -3.82 -9.81
N ALA A 17 -8.08 -2.82 -10.09
CA ALA A 17 -7.78 -1.80 -11.10
C ALA A 17 -6.58 -0.91 -10.74
N LEU A 18 -6.26 -0.78 -9.45
CA LEU A 18 -5.15 0.03 -8.95
C LEU A 18 -3.83 -0.76 -8.87
N VAL A 19 -3.87 -2.09 -9.02
CA VAL A 19 -2.70 -2.97 -8.88
C VAL A 19 -1.64 -2.65 -9.94
N GLN A 20 -2.02 -2.65 -11.23
CA GLN A 20 -1.05 -2.45 -12.31
C GLN A 20 -0.47 -1.02 -12.32
N PRO A 21 -1.29 0.05 -12.23
CA PRO A 21 -0.75 1.41 -12.12
C PRO A 21 0.23 1.58 -10.95
N LEU A 22 -0.01 0.90 -9.82
CA LEU A 22 0.87 0.98 -8.67
C LEU A 22 2.23 0.29 -8.88
N LEU A 23 2.29 -0.79 -9.69
CA LEU A 23 3.54 -1.45 -10.02
C LEU A 23 4.47 -0.57 -10.86
N ASP A 24 3.90 0.38 -11.61
CA ASP A 24 4.62 1.30 -12.48
C ASP A 24 5.08 2.58 -11.76
N LEU A 25 4.71 2.77 -10.47
CA LEU A 25 5.09 3.94 -9.70
C LEU A 25 6.59 3.97 -9.36
N PRO A 26 7.23 5.16 -9.39
CA PRO A 26 8.58 5.37 -8.87
C PRO A 26 8.71 4.98 -7.39
N ALA A 27 9.93 4.59 -6.97
CA ALA A 27 10.18 4.18 -5.60
C ALA A 27 9.96 5.33 -4.59
N GLU A 28 10.21 6.57 -5.01
CA GLU A 28 9.97 7.79 -4.25
C GLU A 28 8.49 7.95 -3.94
N THR A 29 7.62 7.78 -4.93
CA THR A 29 6.17 7.86 -4.74
C THR A 29 5.67 6.79 -3.78
N ILE A 30 6.24 5.58 -3.80
CA ILE A 30 5.89 4.54 -2.82
C ILE A 30 6.34 4.93 -1.40
N ALA A 31 7.45 5.64 -1.25
CA ALA A 31 7.87 6.17 0.06
C ALA A 31 6.85 7.20 0.58
N ASP A 32 6.38 8.09 -0.30
CA ASP A 32 5.37 9.11 0.03
C ASP A 32 4.03 8.46 0.42
N LEU A 33 3.60 7.39 -0.27
CA LEU A 33 2.43 6.59 0.13
C LEU A 33 2.59 6.01 1.54
N GLY A 34 3.80 5.56 1.87
CA GLY A 34 4.11 5.05 3.20
C GLY A 34 4.01 6.12 4.29
N ASP A 35 4.53 7.31 4.04
CA ASP A 35 4.40 8.45 4.95
C ASP A 35 2.92 8.85 5.11
N ARG A 36 2.19 8.94 4.00
CA ARG A 36 0.76 9.26 4.01
C ARG A 36 -0.06 8.23 4.78
N ALA A 37 0.22 6.93 4.60
CA ALA A 37 -0.41 5.87 5.39
C ALA A 37 -0.12 6.01 6.89
N GLY A 38 1.08 6.47 7.26
CA GLY A 38 1.45 6.79 8.64
C GLY A 38 0.65 7.96 9.20
N GLU A 39 0.48 9.04 8.45
CA GLU A 39 -0.35 10.18 8.84
C GLU A 39 -1.81 9.78 9.06
N LEU A 40 -2.40 9.00 8.14
CA LEU A 40 -3.77 8.52 8.27
C LEU A 40 -3.95 7.67 9.53
N MET A 41 -2.95 6.85 9.85
CA MET A 41 -2.90 6.01 11.05
C MET A 41 -2.85 6.84 12.33
N LEU A 42 -1.99 7.86 12.38
CA LEU A 42 -1.88 8.77 13.52
C LEU A 42 -3.14 9.63 13.71
N ALA A 43 -3.83 9.97 12.62
CA ALA A 43 -5.09 10.69 12.65
C ALA A 43 -6.31 9.79 12.94
N GLU A 44 -6.10 8.48 13.16
CA GLU A 44 -7.13 7.49 13.49
C GLU A 44 -8.34 7.50 12.52
N THR A 45 -8.09 7.79 11.25
CA THR A 45 -9.16 8.02 10.26
C THR A 45 -9.86 6.75 9.72
N LEU A 46 -9.33 5.55 10.00
CA LEU A 46 -9.80 4.30 9.39
C LEU A 46 -11.22 3.93 9.80
N ASP A 47 -11.57 4.01 11.09
CA ASP A 47 -12.92 3.65 11.54
C ASP A 47 -13.98 4.59 10.97
N ARG A 48 -13.62 5.86 10.77
CA ARG A 48 -14.50 6.87 10.17
C ARG A 48 -14.68 6.64 8.67
N LEU A 49 -13.60 6.33 7.95
CA LEU A 49 -13.62 6.21 6.48
C LEU A 49 -14.00 4.81 5.99
N TRP A 50 -13.66 3.78 6.77
CA TRP A 50 -13.84 2.38 6.39
C TRP A 50 -14.31 1.52 7.58
N PRO A 51 -15.54 1.75 8.08
CA PRO A 51 -16.05 1.02 9.24
C PRO A 51 -16.00 -0.51 9.05
N GLY A 52 -15.53 -1.22 10.09
CA GLY A 52 -15.52 -2.68 10.12
C GLY A 52 -14.34 -3.36 9.40
N VAL A 53 -13.41 -2.60 8.83
CA VAL A 53 -12.12 -3.12 8.35
C VAL A 53 -11.17 -3.38 9.52
N ARG A 54 -10.25 -4.34 9.37
CA ARG A 54 -9.20 -4.54 10.39
C ARG A 54 -8.17 -3.42 10.34
N HIS A 55 -7.88 -2.85 11.51
CA HIS A 55 -6.78 -1.92 11.77
C HIS A 55 -5.43 -2.59 11.55
N THR A 56 -4.98 -2.59 10.30
CA THR A 56 -3.68 -3.12 9.90
C THR A 56 -2.97 -2.10 9.03
N SER A 57 -1.64 -2.09 9.05
CA SER A 57 -0.83 -1.26 8.16
C SER A 57 -1.26 -1.36 6.69
N GLY A 58 -1.70 -2.54 6.25
CA GLY A 58 -2.23 -2.74 4.91
C GLY A 58 -3.50 -1.96 4.59
N ALA A 59 -4.41 -1.76 5.56
CA ALA A 59 -5.65 -1.01 5.31
C ALA A 59 -5.35 0.49 5.13
N TRP A 60 -4.47 1.05 5.97
CA TRP A 60 -3.99 2.42 5.83
C TRP A 60 -3.26 2.66 4.51
N MET A 61 -2.44 1.68 4.10
CA MET A 61 -1.74 1.74 2.82
C MET A 61 -2.72 1.74 1.63
N VAL A 62 -3.82 0.99 1.71
CA VAL A 62 -4.86 1.02 0.66
C VAL A 62 -5.51 2.39 0.58
N LEU A 63 -5.86 3.00 1.72
CA LEU A 63 -6.44 4.35 1.73
C LEU A 63 -5.49 5.38 1.11
N ALA A 64 -4.19 5.35 1.46
CA ALA A 64 -3.20 6.25 0.89
C ALA A 64 -3.04 6.05 -0.63
N ALA A 65 -3.01 4.80 -1.11
CA ALA A 65 -2.91 4.50 -2.53
C ALA A 65 -4.16 4.94 -3.31
N ILE A 66 -5.36 4.75 -2.76
CA ILE A 66 -6.62 5.24 -3.32
C ILE A 66 -6.57 6.77 -3.44
N GLU A 67 -6.22 7.46 -2.36
CA GLU A 67 -6.13 8.93 -2.36
C GLU A 67 -5.16 9.45 -3.42
N HIS A 68 -4.02 8.77 -3.61
CA HIS A 68 -3.06 9.12 -4.65
C HIS A 68 -3.63 9.01 -6.07
N PHE A 69 -4.31 7.91 -6.38
CA PHE A 69 -4.83 7.69 -7.75
C PHE A 69 -6.13 8.43 -8.04
N GLU A 70 -6.97 8.64 -7.03
CA GLU A 70 -8.33 9.18 -7.21
C GLU A 70 -8.48 10.62 -6.71
N GLY A 71 -7.47 11.16 -6.02
CA GLY A 71 -7.49 12.51 -5.45
C GLY A 71 -8.42 12.66 -4.24
N ALA A 72 -9.05 11.57 -3.78
CA ALA A 72 -9.96 11.57 -2.64
C ALA A 72 -9.85 10.26 -1.85
N LEU A 73 -10.05 10.34 -0.54
CA LEU A 73 -10.13 9.17 0.33
C LEU A 73 -11.50 8.50 0.19
N ARG A 74 -11.49 7.19 -0.04
CA ARG A 74 -12.66 6.33 0.08
C ARG A 74 -12.29 4.99 0.71
N PRO A 75 -13.23 4.26 1.33
CA PRO A 75 -12.98 2.88 1.71
C PRO A 75 -12.63 2.06 0.46
N GLY A 76 -11.80 1.04 0.66
CA GLY A 76 -11.62 0.06 -0.40
C GLY A 76 -12.84 -0.85 -0.57
N VAL A 77 -12.88 -1.58 -1.68
CA VAL A 77 -14.02 -2.42 -2.08
C VAL A 77 -14.41 -3.45 -1.02
N ARG A 78 -13.47 -3.98 -0.22
CA ARG A 78 -13.72 -5.08 0.73
C ARG A 78 -13.33 -4.71 2.15
N THR A 79 -14.18 -4.97 3.14
CA THR A 79 -13.80 -4.83 4.56
C THR A 79 -12.88 -5.96 5.06
N ARG A 80 -12.75 -7.05 4.30
CA ARG A 80 -11.90 -8.21 4.64
C ARG A 80 -11.02 -8.59 3.46
N ARG A 81 -9.77 -8.97 3.77
CA ARG A 81 -8.79 -9.47 2.79
C ARG A 81 -9.33 -10.71 2.06
N ARG A 82 -9.07 -10.81 0.76
CA ARG A 82 -9.27 -12.04 -0.02
C ARG A 82 -8.48 -13.21 0.59
N PRO A 83 -9.01 -14.46 0.53
CA PRO A 83 -8.25 -15.62 0.93
C PRO A 83 -6.99 -15.79 0.07
N THR A 84 -5.87 -16.15 0.71
CA THR A 84 -4.50 -16.10 0.13
C THR A 84 -4.28 -17.05 -1.06
N LYS A 85 -5.14 -18.04 -1.28
CA LYS A 85 -4.89 -19.14 -2.25
C LYS A 85 -5.05 -18.76 -3.74
N ALA A 86 -5.41 -17.53 -4.07
CA ALA A 86 -5.66 -17.12 -5.47
C ALA A 86 -4.97 -15.81 -5.88
N MET A 87 -3.83 -15.47 -5.26
CA MET A 87 -3.10 -14.26 -5.62
C MET A 87 -2.47 -14.39 -7.02
N PRO A 88 -2.59 -13.38 -7.91
CA PRO A 88 -1.96 -13.40 -9.22
C PRO A 88 -0.45 -13.66 -9.13
N GLU A 89 0.07 -14.53 -10.01
CA GLU A 89 1.48 -14.97 -9.97
C GLU A 89 2.49 -13.82 -10.03
N HIS A 90 2.17 -12.75 -10.77
CA HIS A 90 3.03 -11.57 -10.87
C HIS A 90 3.17 -10.81 -9.53
N LEU A 91 2.28 -11.04 -8.56
CA LEU A 91 2.34 -10.48 -7.20
C LEU A 91 2.91 -11.47 -6.17
N VAL A 92 3.11 -12.73 -6.54
CA VAL A 92 3.65 -13.76 -5.65
C VAL A 92 5.16 -13.59 -5.57
N ARG A 93 5.65 -13.16 -4.41
CA ARG A 93 7.07 -13.08 -4.08
C ARG A 93 7.30 -13.66 -2.69
N THR A 94 8.47 -14.25 -2.49
CA THR A 94 8.95 -14.68 -1.19
C THR A 94 9.22 -13.47 -0.29
N GLU A 95 9.19 -13.66 1.03
CA GLU A 95 9.51 -12.59 1.99
C GLU A 95 10.95 -12.07 1.81
N ALA A 96 11.89 -12.95 1.48
CA ALA A 96 13.27 -12.58 1.18
C ALA A 96 13.38 -11.65 -0.04
N GLU A 97 12.66 -11.96 -1.13
CA GLU A 97 12.60 -11.10 -2.32
C GLU A 97 11.99 -9.74 -2.00
N LEU A 98 10.92 -9.71 -1.20
CA LEU A 98 10.28 -8.46 -0.75
C LEU A 98 11.21 -7.62 0.12
N TRP A 99 12.02 -8.26 0.99
CA TRP A 99 12.97 -7.51 1.81
C TRP A 99 14.13 -6.93 1.01
N ALA A 100 14.70 -7.71 0.10
CA ALA A 100 15.75 -7.22 -0.80
C ALA A 100 15.24 -6.05 -1.66
N ALA A 101 13.98 -6.15 -2.11
CA ALA A 101 13.26 -5.15 -2.87
C ALA A 101 13.07 -3.80 -2.15
N LEU A 102 13.23 -3.73 -0.82
CA LEU A 102 12.99 -2.53 -0.02
C LEU A 102 14.23 -1.64 0.15
N GLN A 103 15.43 -2.10 -0.24
CA GLN A 103 16.66 -1.31 -0.09
C GLN A 103 16.63 0.05 -0.80
N PRO A 104 16.17 0.18 -2.07
CA PRO A 104 16.12 1.48 -2.75
C PRO A 104 15.20 2.51 -2.06
N VAL A 105 14.12 2.06 -1.41
CA VAL A 105 13.22 2.95 -0.65
C VAL A 105 13.89 3.46 0.62
N LYS A 106 14.61 2.58 1.33
CA LYS A 106 15.36 2.97 2.53
C LYS A 106 16.42 4.03 2.18
N GLU A 107 17.09 3.88 1.04
CA GLU A 107 18.06 4.84 0.54
C GLU A 107 17.44 6.17 0.10
N ALA A 108 16.29 6.14 -0.59
CA ALA A 108 15.55 7.33 -0.97
C ALA A 108 15.13 8.15 0.26
N ARG A 109 14.59 7.49 1.29
CA ARG A 109 14.19 8.13 2.55
C ARG A 109 15.37 8.76 3.29
N ARG A 110 16.49 8.03 3.43
CA ARG A 110 17.72 8.57 4.05
C ARG A 110 18.25 9.82 3.34
N ARG A 111 18.20 9.87 2.01
CA ARG A 111 18.64 11.06 1.24
C ARG A 111 17.75 12.28 1.50
N ARG A 112 16.46 12.08 1.77
CA ARG A 112 15.53 13.16 2.12
C ARG A 112 15.78 13.67 3.54
N ASP A 113 15.97 12.76 4.50
CA ASP A 113 16.17 13.11 5.92
C ASP A 113 17.54 13.76 6.22
N SER A 114 18.48 13.69 5.26
CA SER A 114 19.83 14.29 5.38
C SER A 114 19.96 15.68 4.71
N ARG A 115 18.86 16.24 4.21
CA ARG A 115 18.77 17.59 3.61
C ARG A 115 18.04 18.53 4.55
#